data_AF-Q6YQ09-F1
#
_entry.id   AF-Q6YQ09-F1
#
_cell.length_a   1.000
_cell.length_b   1.000
_cell.length_c   1.000
_cell.angle_alpha   90.00
_cell.angle_beta   90.00
_cell.angle_gamma   90.00
#
_symmetry.space_group_name_H-M   'P 1'
#
loop_
_entity.id
_entity.type
_entity.pdbx_description
1 polymer ?
#
loop_
_entity_poly.entity_id
_entity_poly.type
_entity_poly.pdbx_seq_one_letter_code
_entity_poly.pdbx_strand_id
1 'polypeptide(L)' 'MRNQLIDLHLSLVKKLVSKFKYYPCVLQKQDLYQEGVLGLIKALNNYVDLGYDFIAYATPTIKSEIRELIRRSLTSLD' A
#
# COMPACT_ATOMS: atom_id res chain seq x y z
N MET A 1 -12.02 -10.30 13.56
CA MET A 1 -11.00 -9.36 14.07
C MET A 1 -10.03 -8.90 12.98
N ARG A 2 -9.26 -9.78 12.32
CA ARG A 2 -8.28 -9.36 11.27
C ARG A 2 -8.90 -8.58 10.11
N ASN A 3 -10.00 -9.08 9.54
CA ASN A 3 -10.65 -8.42 8.41
C ASN A 3 -11.25 -7.05 8.78
N GLN A 4 -11.74 -6.89 10.01
CA GLN A 4 -12.29 -5.61 10.51
C GLN A 4 -11.20 -4.54 10.64
N LEU A 5 -9.99 -4.91 11.06
CA LEU A 5 -8.84 -3.99 11.10
C LEU A 5 -8.39 -3.57 9.70
N ILE A 6 -8.45 -4.49 8.73
CA ILE A 6 -8.19 -4.13 7.32
C ILE A 6 -9.21 -3.11 6.85
N ASP A 7 -10.51 -3.39 7.04
CA ASP A 7 -11.60 -2.54 6.58
C ASP A 7 -11.52 -1.11 7.15
N LEU A 8 -11.11 -0.97 8.43
CA LEU A 8 -10.90 0.31 9.09
C LEU A 8 -9.84 1.18 8.39
N HIS A 9 -8.82 0.55 7.80
CA HIS A 9 -7.68 1.24 7.22
C HIS A 9 -7.67 1.26 5.67
N LEU A 10 -8.70 0.73 5.00
CA LEU A 10 -8.81 0.84 3.54
C LEU A 10 -8.88 2.29 3.05
N SER A 11 -9.44 3.20 3.85
CA SER A 11 -9.47 4.63 3.55
C SER A 11 -8.06 5.26 3.50
N LEU A 12 -7.14 4.78 4.35
CA LEU A 12 -5.73 5.17 4.29
C LEU A 12 -5.11 4.75 2.96
N VAL A 13 -5.34 3.49 2.54
CA VAL A 13 -4.81 2.98 1.26
C VAL A 13 -5.33 3.82 0.10
N LYS A 14 -6.64 4.12 0.04
CA LYS A 14 -7.23 4.99 -0.98
C LYS A 14 -6.57 6.38 -1.01
N LYS A 15 -6.36 7.00 0.17
CA LYS A 15 -5.69 8.30 0.32
C LYS A 15 -4.23 8.27 -0.11
N LEU A 16 -3.53 7.15 0.06
CA LEU A 16 -2.14 7.01 -0.36
C LEU A 16 -2.04 6.78 -1.87
N VAL A 17 -2.87 5.91 -2.43
CA VAL A 17 -2.96 5.64 -3.88
C VAL A 17 -3.29 6.91 -4.65
N SER A 18 -4.16 7.78 -4.13
CA SER A 18 -4.49 9.05 -4.80
C SER A 18 -3.31 10.00 -4.96
N LYS A 19 -2.20 9.79 -4.24
CA LYS A 19 -0.97 10.59 -4.35
C LYS A 19 -0.05 10.10 -5.48
N PHE A 20 -0.26 8.89 -6.01
CA PHE A 20 0.48 8.38 -7.16
C PHE A 20 -0.19 8.87 -8.45
N LYS A 21 0.33 9.98 -8.98
CA LYS A 21 -0.20 10.61 -10.21
C LYS A 21 0.42 10.05 -11.49
N TYR A 22 1.60 9.46 -11.39
CA TYR A 22 2.38 8.94 -12.51
C TYR A 22 2.73 7.48 -12.24
N TYR A 23 2.25 6.60 -13.10
CA TYR A 23 2.55 5.17 -13.13
C TYR A 23 2.42 4.68 -14.58
N PRO A 24 3.08 3.56 -14.95
CA PRO A 24 3.06 3.02 -16.31
C PRO A 24 1.65 2.77 -16.83
N CYS A 25 1.43 2.99 -18.13
CA CYS A 25 0.11 2.84 -18.76
C CYS A 25 -0.46 1.41 -18.71
N VAL A 26 0.41 0.41 -18.49
CA VAL A 26 0.03 -0.99 -18.29
C VAL A 26 -0.65 -1.23 -16.95
N LEU A 27 -0.47 -0.33 -15.96
CA LEU A 27 -1.11 -0.42 -14.66
C LEU A 27 -2.37 0.44 -14.63
N GLN A 28 -3.35 -0.02 -13.86
CA GLN A 28 -4.55 0.72 -13.49
C GLN A 28 -4.45 1.18 -12.04
N LYS A 29 -5.23 2.21 -11.69
CA LYS A 29 -5.31 2.70 -10.31
C LYS A 29 -5.77 1.63 -9.32
N GLN A 30 -6.56 0.66 -9.79
CA GLN A 30 -6.99 -0.49 -9.01
C GLN A 30 -5.82 -1.41 -8.66
N ASP A 31 -4.83 -1.58 -9.52
CA ASP A 31 -3.64 -2.40 -9.25
C ASP A 31 -2.81 -1.78 -8.13
N LEU A 32 -2.60 -0.44 -8.19
CA LEU A 32 -1.95 0.31 -7.12
C LEU A 32 -2.72 0.18 -5.80
N TYR A 33 -4.06 0.17 -5.86
CA TYR A 33 -4.87 -0.03 -4.67
C TYR A 33 -4.72 -1.42 -4.07
N GLN A 34 -4.76 -2.47 -4.91
CA GLN A 34 -4.56 -3.85 -4.46
C GLN A 34 -3.18 -4.02 -3.82
N GLU A 35 -2.13 -3.52 -4.45
CA GLU A 35 -0.77 -3.57 -3.90
C GLU A 35 -0.65 -2.78 -2.60
N GLY A 36 -1.32 -1.63 -2.51
CA GLY A 36 -1.41 -0.86 -1.28
C GLY A 36 -2.11 -1.62 -0.14
N VAL A 37 -3.13 -2.43 -0.46
CA VAL A 37 -3.78 -3.31 0.53
C VAL A 37 -2.83 -4.42 0.99
N LEU A 38 -2.01 -4.98 0.10
CA LEU A 38 -0.97 -5.95 0.49
C LEU A 38 0.04 -5.31 1.46
N GLY A 39 0.46 -4.07 1.18
CA GLY A 39 1.31 -3.29 2.10
C GLY A 39 0.65 -3.02 3.45
N LEU A 40 -0.66 -2.76 3.49
CA LEU A 40 -1.41 -2.61 4.73
C LEU A 40 -1.45 -3.92 5.53
N ILE A 41 -1.74 -5.04 4.87
CA ILE A 41 -1.74 -6.38 5.51
C ILE A 41 -0.37 -6.69 6.07
N LYS A 42 0.70 -6.41 5.32
CA LYS A 42 2.08 -6.58 5.76
C LYS A 42 2.38 -5.72 6.97
N ALA A 43 1.96 -4.45 6.98
CA ALA A 43 2.13 -3.59 8.15
C ALA A 43 1.35 -4.11 9.37
N LEU A 44 0.09 -4.51 9.21
CA LEU A 44 -0.72 -5.09 10.30
C LEU A 44 -0.09 -6.35 10.89
N ASN A 45 0.52 -7.21 10.06
CA ASN A 45 1.14 -8.45 10.53
C ASN A 45 2.46 -8.23 11.29
N ASN A 46 3.16 -7.11 11.07
CA ASN A 46 4.49 -6.85 11.63
C ASN A 46 4.53 -5.70 12.65
N TYR A 47 3.43 -4.96 12.79
CA TYR A 47 3.33 -3.89 13.76
C TYR A 47 3.28 -4.45 15.18
N VAL A 48 4.14 -3.92 16.04
CA VAL A 48 4.13 -4.17 17.48
C VAL A 48 3.75 -2.86 18.15
N ASP A 49 2.67 -2.88 18.94
CA ASP A 49 2.23 -1.71 19.69
C ASP A 49 3.20 -1.45 20.85
N LEU A 50 4.15 -0.55 20.61
CA LEU A 50 5.09 -0.03 21.61
C LEU A 50 4.78 1.44 21.93
N GLY A 51 3.56 1.91 21.67
CA GLY A 51 3.15 3.31 21.83
C GLY A 51 3.42 4.23 20.63
N TYR A 52 3.88 3.68 19.50
CA TYR A 52 4.07 4.43 18.25
C TYR A 52 2.79 4.41 17.39
N ASP A 53 2.46 5.52 16.73
CA ASP A 53 1.28 5.58 15.87
C ASP A 53 1.33 4.58 14.70
N PHE A 54 0.29 3.73 14.59
CA PHE A 54 0.20 2.71 13.54
C PHE A 54 0.19 3.33 12.13
N ILE A 55 -0.47 4.48 11.93
CA ILE A 55 -0.55 5.12 10.62
C ILE A 55 0.83 5.60 10.16
N ALA A 56 1.60 6.18 11.09
CA ALA A 56 2.99 6.57 10.86
C ALA A 56 3.86 5.35 10.48
N TYR A 57 3.67 4.22 11.15
CA TYR A 57 4.36 2.96 10.84
C TYR A 57 3.95 2.36 9.47
N ALA A 58 2.65 2.29 9.18
CA ALA A 58 2.12 1.59 8.00
C ALA A 58 2.30 2.38 6.70
N THR A 59 2.27 3.71 6.76
CA THR A 59 2.38 4.59 5.58
C THR A 59 3.60 4.31 4.70
N PRO A 60 4.84 4.22 5.22
CA PRO A 60 6.01 3.90 4.40
C PRO A 60 5.91 2.51 3.76
N THR A 61 5.45 1.49 4.49
CA THR A 61 5.28 0.12 3.97
C THR A 61 4.28 0.07 2.82
N ILE A 62 3.10 0.68 2.98
CA ILE A 62 2.07 0.75 1.93
C ILE A 62 2.62 1.43 0.67
N LYS A 63 3.29 2.58 0.81
CA LYS A 63 3.89 3.27 -0.33
C LYS A 63 5.03 2.48 -0.97
N SER A 64 5.77 1.68 -0.19
CA SER A 64 6.86 0.86 -0.70
C SER A 64 6.34 -0.21 -1.65
N GLU A 65 5.32 -0.97 -1.26
CA GLU A 65 4.74 -2.02 -2.11
C GLU A 65 4.20 -1.43 -3.43
N ILE A 66 3.49 -0.30 -3.38
CA ILE A 66 3.00 0.40 -4.58
C ILE A 66 4.15 0.81 -5.52
N ARG A 67 5.27 1.32 -4.95
CA ARG A 67 6.45 1.69 -5.76
C ARG A 67 7.14 0.48 -6.36
N GLU A 68 7.20 -0.64 -5.64
CA GLU A 68 7.78 -1.88 -6.15
C GLU A 68 6.98 -2.45 -7.32
N LEU A 69 5.64 -2.41 -7.27
CA LEU A 69 4.79 -2.75 -8.41
C LEU A 69 5.13 -1.87 -9.63
N ILE A 70 5.17 -0.55 -9.44
CA ILE A 70 5.50 0.40 -10.52
C ILE A 70 6.88 0.06 -11.11
N ARG A 71 7.89 -0.14 -10.27
CA ARG A 71 9.26 -0.45 -10.69
C ARG A 71 9.31 -1.77 -11.48
N ARG A 72 8.66 -2.83 -10.98
CA ARG A 72 8.60 -4.14 -11.66
C ARG A 72 7.93 -4.06 -13.01
N SER A 73 6.85 -3.28 -13.13
CA SER A 73 6.11 -3.11 -14.39
C SER A 73 6.92 -2.37 -15.46
N LEU A 74 7.91 -1.58 -15.07
CA LEU A 74 8.84 -0.92 -16.00
C LEU A 74 9.89 -1.90 -16.54
N THR A 75 10.47 -2.73 -15.67
CA THR A 75 11.49 -3.73 -16.05
C THR A 75 10.96 -4.90 -16.87
N SER A 76 9.64 -5.13 -16.88
CA SER A 76 9.02 -6.18 -17.70
C SER A 76 8.71 -5.74 -19.13
N LEU A 77 9.07 -4.50 -19.50
CA LEU A 77 8.89 -3.94 -20.85
C LEU A 77 10.19 -4.00 -21.68
N ASP A 78 11.31 -4.39 -21.06
CA ASP A 78 12.62 -4.64 -21.69
C ASP A 78 12.79 -6.13 -22.01
#